data_AF-A0A023T546-F1
#
_entry.id   AF-A0A023T546-F1
#
_cell.length_a   1.000
_cell.length_b   1.000
_cell.length_c   1.000
_cell.angle_alpha   90.00
_cell.angle_beta   90.00
_cell.angle_gamma   90.00
#
_symmetry.space_group_name_H-M   'P 1'
#
loop_
_entity.id
_entity.type
_entity.pdbx_description
1 polymer ?
#
loop_
_entity_poly.entity_id
_entity_poly.type
_entity_poly.pdbx_seq_one_letter_code
_entity_poly.pdbx_strand_id
1 'polypeptide(L)'
;TQYATAAYTDDILEDYVYWALDLIKTKYGGLCNSKPSMDLMEKLGTEVNSYALEMYERYPAAMEAHFGGSQRATVAAAATGIACAMATGNADFGVNGWYLSMLQHKERHGRL
;
A
#
# COMPACT_ATOMS: atom_id res chain seq x y z
N THR A 1 -4.83 -21.63 2.03
CA THR A 1 -5.83 -20.79 2.70
C THR A 1 -5.28 -19.44 3.14
N GLN A 2 -4.19 -19.40 3.92
CA GLN A 2 -3.72 -18.16 4.55
C GLN A 2 -3.14 -17.08 3.62
N TYR A 3 -2.73 -17.43 2.39
CA TYR A 3 -2.37 -16.42 1.39
C TYR A 3 -3.55 -15.51 1.02
N ALA A 4 -4.77 -16.05 1.03
CA ALA A 4 -5.96 -15.27 0.74
C ALA A 4 -6.46 -14.53 1.99
N THR A 5 -6.49 -15.20 3.16
CA THR A 5 -7.02 -14.60 4.40
C THR A 5 -6.28 -13.34 4.80
N ALA A 6 -4.98 -13.24 4.50
CA ALA A 6 -4.20 -12.02 4.77
C ALA A 6 -4.78 -10.73 4.15
N ALA A 7 -5.61 -10.83 3.12
CA ALA A 7 -6.26 -9.69 2.48
C ALA A 7 -7.67 -9.37 3.05
N TYR A 8 -8.19 -10.18 3.98
CA TYR A 8 -9.55 -10.01 4.52
C TYR A 8 -9.71 -10.41 6.00
N THR A 9 -8.60 -10.60 6.73
CA THR A 9 -8.62 -10.87 8.18
C THR A 9 -7.74 -9.88 8.92
N ASP A 10 -7.98 -9.77 10.23
CA ASP A 10 -7.17 -9.02 11.18
C ASP A 10 -7.11 -7.50 10.92
N ASP A 11 -7.97 -7.00 10.02
CA ASP A 11 -8.13 -5.61 9.59
C ASP A 11 -6.81 -4.92 9.14
N ILE A 12 -5.76 -5.70 8.82
CA ILE A 12 -4.44 -5.17 8.48
C ILE A 12 -4.48 -4.42 7.15
N LEU A 13 -5.07 -5.02 6.11
CA LEU A 13 -5.22 -4.34 4.82
C LEU A 13 -6.16 -3.13 4.94
N GLU A 14 -7.19 -3.25 5.76
CA GLU A 14 -8.19 -2.21 5.97
C GLU A 14 -7.55 -0.97 6.59
N ASP A 15 -6.77 -1.14 7.66
CA ASP A 15 -6.01 -0.06 8.31
C ASP A 15 -5.15 0.71 7.30
N TYR A 16 -4.36 0.01 6.49
CA TYR A 16 -3.43 0.66 5.54
C TYR A 16 -4.18 1.41 4.43
N VAL A 17 -5.30 0.87 3.96
CA VAL A 17 -6.14 1.55 2.96
C VAL A 17 -6.81 2.77 3.57
N TYR A 18 -7.42 2.65 4.76
CA TYR A 18 -8.10 3.79 5.40
C TYR A 18 -7.13 4.92 5.72
N TRP A 19 -5.94 4.60 6.24
CA TRP A 19 -4.88 5.59 6.44
C TRP A 19 -4.51 6.29 5.13
N ALA A 20 -4.35 5.55 4.04
CA ALA A 20 -4.04 6.12 2.73
C ALA A 20 -5.17 7.02 2.19
N LEU A 21 -6.44 6.66 2.39
CA LEU A 21 -7.57 7.49 1.99
C LEU A 21 -7.60 8.82 2.76
N ASP A 22 -7.27 8.82 4.05
CA ASP A 22 -7.19 10.05 4.84
C ASP A 22 -5.99 10.90 4.45
N LEU A 23 -4.85 10.29 4.12
CA LEU A 23 -3.71 10.98 3.52
C LEU A 23 -4.11 11.68 2.21
N ILE A 24 -4.83 10.99 1.33
CA ILE A 24 -5.28 11.56 0.04
C ILE A 24 -6.21 12.76 0.27
N LYS A 25 -7.16 12.65 1.20
CA LYS A 25 -8.10 13.73 1.53
C LYS A 25 -7.39 14.95 2.14
N THR A 26 -6.40 14.72 2.99
CA THR A 26 -5.73 15.81 3.72
C THR A 26 -4.60 16.47 2.94
N LYS A 27 -3.84 15.71 2.13
CA LYS A 27 -2.60 16.18 1.47
C LYS A 27 -2.66 16.22 -0.07
N TYR A 28 -3.49 15.39 -0.69
CA TYR A 28 -3.52 15.22 -2.16
C TYR A 28 -4.83 15.71 -2.82
N GLY A 29 -5.56 16.58 -2.13
CA GLY A 29 -6.71 17.28 -2.71
C GLY A 29 -7.98 16.46 -2.82
N GLY A 30 -8.06 15.29 -2.17
CA GLY A 30 -9.26 14.45 -2.17
C GLY A 30 -9.26 13.34 -3.22
N LEU A 31 -10.29 12.51 -3.15
CA LEU A 31 -10.44 11.33 -4.02
C LEU A 31 -10.75 11.78 -5.45
N CYS A 32 -10.14 11.10 -6.43
CA CYS A 32 -10.30 11.31 -7.87
C CYS A 32 -9.99 12.73 -8.35
N ASN A 33 -9.20 13.50 -7.61
CA ASN A 33 -8.92 14.90 -7.92
C ASN A 33 -7.49 15.13 -8.45
N SER A 34 -6.59 14.16 -8.25
CA SER A 34 -5.21 14.26 -8.70
C SER A 34 -5.05 13.78 -10.15
N LYS A 35 -4.20 14.45 -10.92
CA LYS A 35 -3.83 13.99 -12.28
C LYS A 35 -2.68 12.98 -12.22
N PRO A 36 -2.76 11.86 -12.96
CA PRO A 36 -1.66 10.90 -13.07
C PRO A 36 -0.34 11.56 -13.49
N SER A 37 0.70 11.41 -12.68
CA SER A 37 2.06 11.86 -12.99
C SER A 37 3.10 11.01 -12.25
N MET A 38 4.35 11.00 -12.74
CA MET A 38 5.44 10.28 -12.05
C MET A 38 5.76 10.89 -10.68
N ASP A 39 5.73 12.23 -10.55
CA ASP A 39 5.94 12.90 -9.27
C ASP A 39 4.87 12.52 -8.23
N LEU A 40 3.61 12.43 -8.65
CA LEU A 40 2.55 11.94 -7.78
C LEU A 40 2.77 10.48 -7.39
N MET A 41 3.18 9.64 -8.34
CA MET A 41 3.45 8.21 -8.11
C MET A 41 4.55 8.02 -7.06
N GLU A 42 5.67 8.71 -7.24
CA GLU A 42 6.82 8.65 -6.34
C GLU A 42 6.50 9.23 -4.97
N LYS A 43 5.62 10.24 -4.86
CA LYS A 43 5.23 10.79 -3.56
C LYS A 43 4.19 9.91 -2.87
N LEU A 44 2.98 9.84 -3.42
CA LEU A 44 1.86 9.13 -2.79
C LEU A 44 2.14 7.64 -2.67
N GLY A 45 2.61 7.00 -3.74
CA GLY A 45 2.88 5.57 -3.76
C GLY A 45 3.94 5.18 -2.72
N THR A 46 5.04 5.94 -2.64
CA THR A 46 6.10 5.68 -1.66
C THR A 46 5.65 5.95 -0.23
N GLU A 47 4.87 6.99 0.03
CA GLU A 47 4.39 7.33 1.37
C GLU A 47 3.44 6.24 1.91
N VAL A 48 2.52 5.74 1.08
CA VAL A 48 1.62 4.64 1.45
C VAL A 48 2.39 3.33 1.64
N ASN A 49 3.30 2.99 0.73
CA ASN A 49 4.10 1.79 0.86
C ASN A 49 5.00 1.83 2.11
N SER A 50 5.59 2.99 2.40
CA SER A 50 6.42 3.18 3.61
C SER A 50 5.61 2.98 4.87
N TYR A 51 4.40 3.55 4.95
CA TYR A 51 3.50 3.35 6.08
C TYR A 51 3.17 1.86 6.27
N ALA A 52 2.74 1.16 5.20
CA ALA A 52 2.36 -0.25 5.28
C ALA A 52 3.52 -1.15 5.77
N LEU A 53 4.75 -0.89 5.32
CA LEU A 53 5.93 -1.66 5.75
C LEU A 53 6.37 -1.28 7.17
N GLU A 54 6.29 -0.01 7.55
CA GLU A 54 6.57 0.46 8.92
C GLU A 54 5.63 -0.16 9.95
N MET A 55 4.36 -0.41 9.60
CA MET A 55 3.44 -1.07 10.52
C MET A 55 3.87 -2.50 10.84
N TYR A 56 4.36 -3.26 9.85
CA TYR A 56 4.94 -4.59 10.12
C TYR A 56 6.22 -4.51 10.97
N GLU A 57 7.07 -3.50 10.75
CA GLU A 57 8.30 -3.30 11.54
C GLU A 57 7.99 -2.88 12.99
N ARG A 58 7.01 -1.98 13.16
CA ARG A 58 6.62 -1.44 14.47
C ARG A 58 5.83 -2.43 15.30
N TYR A 59 5.02 -3.27 14.67
CA TYR A 59 4.14 -4.23 15.34
C TYR A 59 4.54 -5.67 14.98
N PRO A 60 5.44 -6.31 15.75
CA PRO A 60 5.88 -7.68 15.50
C PRO A 60 4.73 -8.69 15.39
N ALA A 61 3.64 -8.50 16.13
CA ALA A 61 2.45 -9.34 16.05
C ALA A 61 1.77 -9.30 14.67
N ALA A 62 1.78 -8.16 13.98
CA ALA A 62 1.28 -8.06 12.60
C ALA A 62 2.22 -8.80 11.63
N MET A 63 3.53 -8.71 11.84
CA MET A 63 4.52 -9.48 11.06
C MET A 63 4.39 -10.99 11.30
N GLU A 64 3.97 -11.41 12.49
CA GLU A 64 3.68 -12.81 12.82
C GLU A 64 2.36 -13.29 12.20
N ALA A 65 1.30 -12.48 12.25
CA ALA A 65 0.02 -12.78 11.58
C ALA A 65 0.22 -12.97 10.06
N HIS A 66 0.99 -12.08 9.43
CA HIS A 66 1.44 -12.20 8.05
C HIS A 66 2.88 -12.71 7.99
N PHE A 67 3.11 -13.92 8.51
CA PHE A 67 4.44 -14.54 8.57
C PHE A 67 5.09 -14.72 7.18
N GLY A 68 4.31 -14.93 6.13
CA GLY A 68 4.79 -15.10 4.77
C GLY A 68 5.09 -13.77 4.08
N GLY A 69 6.23 -13.68 3.37
CA GLY A 69 6.59 -12.51 2.56
C GLY A 69 5.48 -12.13 1.57
N SER A 70 4.96 -13.10 0.82
CA SER A 70 3.91 -12.85 -0.16
C SER A 70 2.63 -12.26 0.44
N GLN A 71 2.28 -12.58 1.70
CA GLN A 71 1.14 -11.95 2.37
C GLN A 71 1.41 -10.46 2.58
N ARG A 72 2.58 -10.11 3.14
CA ARG A 72 2.98 -8.72 3.39
C ARG A 72 3.14 -7.94 2.10
N ALA A 73 3.76 -8.52 1.08
CA ALA A 73 3.90 -7.90 -0.23
C ALA A 73 2.55 -7.62 -0.90
N THR A 74 1.63 -8.59 -0.89
CA THR A 74 0.27 -8.40 -1.40
C THR A 74 -0.44 -7.27 -0.65
N VAL A 75 -0.38 -7.23 0.68
CA VAL A 75 -1.10 -6.23 1.49
C VAL A 75 -0.52 -4.82 1.31
N ALA A 76 0.81 -4.67 1.33
CA ALA A 76 1.46 -3.37 1.12
C ALA A 76 1.22 -2.83 -0.31
N ALA A 77 1.32 -3.70 -1.32
CA ALA A 77 1.07 -3.32 -2.70
C ALA A 77 -0.41 -3.06 -2.99
N ALA A 78 -1.33 -3.80 -2.36
CA ALA A 78 -2.76 -3.56 -2.45
C ALA A 78 -3.11 -2.16 -1.90
N ALA A 79 -2.66 -1.83 -0.69
CA ALA A 79 -2.89 -0.52 -0.11
C ALA A 79 -2.34 0.61 -1.01
N THR A 80 -1.12 0.45 -1.51
CA THR A 80 -0.47 1.42 -2.40
C THR A 80 -1.21 1.59 -3.73
N GLY A 81 -1.59 0.49 -4.38
CA GLY A 81 -2.30 0.51 -5.65
C GLY A 81 -3.71 1.10 -5.52
N ILE A 82 -4.43 0.73 -4.45
CA ILE A 82 -5.75 1.30 -4.13
C ILE A 82 -5.64 2.81 -3.91
N ALA A 83 -4.64 3.27 -3.14
CA ALA A 83 -4.42 4.69 -2.89
C ALA A 83 -4.17 5.47 -4.20
N CYS A 84 -3.29 4.97 -5.06
CA CYS A 84 -3.00 5.58 -6.36
C CYS A 84 -4.23 5.63 -7.27
N ALA A 85 -5.01 4.54 -7.33
CA ALA A 85 -6.26 4.51 -8.09
C ALA A 85 -7.29 5.50 -7.52
N MET A 86 -7.45 5.55 -6.20
CA MET A 86 -8.42 6.40 -5.51
C MET A 86 -8.06 7.89 -5.59
N ALA A 87 -6.77 8.24 -5.60
CA ALA A 87 -6.35 9.64 -5.78
C ALA A 87 -6.65 10.17 -7.19
N THR A 88 -6.58 9.30 -8.20
CA THR A 88 -6.60 9.70 -9.62
C THR A 88 -7.88 9.33 -10.37
N GLY A 89 -8.68 8.40 -9.85
CA GLY A 89 -9.79 7.78 -10.58
C GLY A 89 -9.31 6.93 -11.77
N ASN A 90 -8.06 6.47 -11.77
CA ASN A 90 -7.45 5.74 -12.89
C ASN A 90 -6.84 4.40 -12.42
N ALA A 91 -7.36 3.29 -12.94
CA ALA A 91 -6.93 1.94 -12.57
C ALA A 91 -5.50 1.60 -13.05
N ASP A 92 -5.08 2.09 -14.21
CA ASP A 92 -3.71 1.88 -14.73
C ASP A 92 -2.68 2.56 -13.82
N PHE A 93 -3.02 3.74 -13.29
CA PHE A 93 -2.20 4.42 -12.30
C PHE A 93 -2.13 3.60 -10.98
N GLY A 94 -3.24 2.98 -10.58
CA GLY A 94 -3.26 2.05 -9.44
C GLY A 94 -2.34 0.84 -9.64
N VAL A 95 -2.40 0.19 -10.80
CA VAL A 95 -1.54 -0.95 -11.14
C VAL A 95 -0.06 -0.56 -11.15
N ASN A 96 0.26 0.64 -11.64
CA ASN A 96 1.64 1.16 -11.56
C ASN A 96 2.08 1.37 -10.10
N GLY A 97 1.19 1.85 -9.23
CA GLY A 97 1.45 1.96 -7.78
C GLY A 97 1.72 0.61 -7.11
N TRP A 98 0.98 -0.43 -7.50
CA TRP A 98 1.24 -1.81 -7.04
C TRP A 98 2.67 -2.25 -7.38
N TYR A 99 3.11 -2.06 -8.62
CA TYR A 99 4.45 -2.46 -9.03
C TYR A 99 5.56 -1.63 -8.36
N LEU A 100 5.35 -0.34 -8.17
CA LEU A 100 6.27 0.50 -7.40
C LEU A 100 6.45 -0.02 -5.98
N SER A 101 5.36 -0.36 -5.29
CA SER A 101 5.41 -0.93 -3.94
C SER A 101 6.22 -2.22 -3.89
N MET A 102 6.03 -3.13 -4.85
CA MET A 102 6.78 -4.39 -4.91
C MET A 102 8.29 -4.16 -5.05
N LEU A 103 8.71 -3.23 -5.91
CA LEU A 103 10.13 -2.89 -6.09
C LEU A 103 10.72 -2.30 -4.79
N GLN A 104 10.03 -1.34 -4.19
CA GLN A 104 10.48 -0.70 -2.95
C GLN A 104 10.51 -1.66 -1.76
N HIS A 105 9.54 -2.56 -1.63
CA HIS A 105 9.51 -3.55 -0.56
C HIS A 105 10.72 -4.49 -0.67
N LYS A 106 11.01 -4.99 -1.88
CA LYS A 106 12.18 -5.82 -2.14
C LYS A 106 13.46 -5.14 -1.66
N GLU A 107 13.65 -3.87 -2.03
CA GLU A 107 14.86 -3.12 -1.65
C GLU A 107 14.91 -2.81 -0.15
N ARG A 108 13.78 -2.48 0.49
CA ARG A 108 13.73 -2.16 1.93
C ARG A 108 14.04 -3.36 2.81
N HIS A 109 13.48 -4.53 2.51
CA HIS A 109 13.58 -5.71 3.38
C HIS A 109 14.56 -6.78 2.89
N GLY A 110 15.13 -6.65 1.68
CA GLY A 110 15.97 -7.67 1.06
C GLY A 110 15.22 -8.96 0.71
N ARG A 111 13.88 -8.92 0.73
CA ARG A 111 12.95 -10.00 0.45
C ARG A 111 11.61 -9.40 0.02
N LEU A 112 10.75 -10.24 -0.57
CA LEU A 112 9.39 -9.86 -0.96
C LEU A 112 8.38 -10.77 -0.28
#